data_AF-A0A2V8I2E1-F1
#
_entry.id   AF-A0A2V8I2E1-F1
#
_cell.length_a   1.000
_cell.length_b   1.000
_cell.length_c   1.000
_cell.angle_alpha   90.00
_cell.angle_beta   90.00
_cell.angle_gamma   90.00
#
_symmetry.space_group_name_H-M   'P 1'
#
loop_
_entity.id
_entity.type
_entity.pdbx_description
1 polymer ?
#
loop_
_entity_poly.entity_id
_entity_poly.type
_entity_poly.pdbx_seq_one_letter_code
_entity_poly.pdbx_strand_id
1 'polypeptide(L)'
;VTIHLKGVGWTEYDNIYVATYDNAYMGYACGFNTRGDVVINFTAAGSPGVHIIDFYPGIYQGPQDQAQQLYRLPQLTYADDHPGNKIPALRFAFEVTPGSPRLTGDTR
;
A
#
# COMPACT_ATOMS: atom_id res chain seq x y z
N VAL A 1 -6.55 -9.29 5.35
CA VAL A 1 -5.17 -9.46 4.87
C VAL A 1 -4.27 -8.55 5.68
N THR A 2 -3.11 -9.06 6.09
CA THR A 2 -2.12 -8.31 6.87
C THR A 2 -0.78 -8.36 6.15
N ILE A 3 -0.17 -7.21 5.93
CA ILE A 3 1.17 -7.08 5.34
C ILE A 3 2.04 -6.35 6.35
N HIS A 4 3.16 -6.96 6.70
CA HIS A 4 4.13 -6.42 7.64
C HIS A 4 5.42 -6.10 6.89
N LEU A 5 5.70 -4.81 6.73
CA LEU A 5 6.89 -4.29 6.09
C LEU A 5 7.88 -3.83 7.16
N LYS A 6 9.14 -4.22 7.01
CA LYS A 6 10.24 -3.76 7.85
C LYS A 6 11.32 -3.11 6.98
N GLY A 7 12.03 -2.13 7.55
CA GLY A 7 13.04 -1.37 6.83
C GLY A 7 12.45 -0.32 5.89
N VAL A 8 11.22 0.15 6.16
CA VAL A 8 10.71 1.36 5.50
C VAL A 8 11.59 2.54 5.93
N GLY A 9 11.92 3.42 4.99
CA GLY A 9 12.85 4.52 5.23
C GLY A 9 12.33 5.59 6.17
N TRP A 10 13.14 6.63 6.36
CA TRP A 10 12.87 7.71 7.31
C TRP A 10 12.93 9.11 6.68
N THR A 11 13.19 9.22 5.38
CA THR A 11 13.21 10.49 4.65
C THR A 11 11.90 10.70 3.90
N GLU A 12 11.62 11.92 3.42
CA GLU A 12 10.43 12.21 2.61
C GLU A 12 10.33 11.37 1.32
N TYR A 13 11.44 10.77 0.88
CA TYR A 13 11.50 9.98 -0.35
C TYR A 13 11.30 8.49 -0.11
N ASP A 14 11.74 7.95 1.03
CA ASP A 14 11.77 6.50 1.25
C ASP A 14 10.91 6.01 2.43
N ASN A 15 10.21 6.92 3.10
CA ASN A 15 9.38 6.61 4.26
C ASN A 15 7.97 6.12 3.93
N ILE A 16 7.51 6.20 2.68
CA ILE A 16 6.18 5.74 2.31
C ILE A 16 6.18 4.68 1.21
N TYR A 17 5.22 3.78 1.32
CA TYR A 17 4.80 2.90 0.25
C TYR A 17 3.35 3.16 -0.08
N VAL A 18 3.05 3.37 -1.35
CA VAL A 18 1.70 3.59 -1.87
C VAL A 18 1.15 2.28 -2.39
N ALA A 19 -0.01 1.87 -1.87
CA ALA A 19 -0.60 0.58 -2.15
C ALA A 19 -1.64 0.68 -3.28
N THR A 20 -1.59 -0.28 -4.20
CA THR A 20 -2.66 -0.52 -5.17
C THR A 20 -3.21 -1.93 -5.05
N TYR A 21 -4.53 -2.06 -5.03
CA TYR A 21 -5.27 -3.33 -5.06
C TYR A 21 -5.82 -3.52 -6.46
N ASP A 22 -5.39 -4.56 -7.18
CA ASP A 22 -5.75 -4.78 -8.60
C ASP A 22 -5.63 -3.52 -9.47
N ASN A 23 -4.50 -2.81 -9.32
CA ASN A 23 -4.20 -1.52 -9.96
C ASN A 23 -5.06 -0.32 -9.53
N ALA A 24 -5.97 -0.48 -8.56
CA ALA A 24 -6.72 0.63 -7.96
C ALA A 24 -6.00 1.17 -6.72
N TYR A 25 -5.86 2.50 -6.63
CA TYR A 25 -5.24 3.14 -5.46
C TYR A 25 -6.01 2.82 -4.17
N MET A 26 -5.31 2.32 -3.16
CA MET A 26 -5.87 1.91 -1.87
C MET A 26 -5.45 2.84 -0.72
N GLY A 27 -4.36 3.60 -0.88
CA GLY A 27 -3.80 4.46 0.16
C GLY A 27 -2.27 4.34 0.23
N TYR A 28 -1.68 4.85 1.30
CA TYR A 28 -0.24 4.73 1.55
C TYR A 28 0.04 4.35 3.00
N ALA A 29 1.18 3.71 3.22
CA ALA A 29 1.71 3.34 4.52
C ALA A 29 2.97 4.16 4.80
N CYS A 30 3.21 4.55 6.06
CA CYS A 30 4.30 5.47 6.43
C CYS A 30 5.12 4.95 7.62
N GLY A 31 6.45 4.95 7.46
CA GLY A 31 7.42 4.46 8.43
C GLY A 31 7.98 5.49 9.42
N PHE A 32 7.67 6.79 9.25
CA PHE A 32 8.27 7.89 10.04
C PHE A 32 8.18 7.67 11.55
N ASN A 33 6.98 7.40 12.04
CA ASN A 33 6.70 7.29 13.48
C ASN A 33 6.87 5.87 14.00
N THR A 34 7.24 4.93 13.14
CA THR A 34 7.31 3.50 13.47
C THR A 34 8.70 2.91 13.32
N ARG A 35 9.72 3.76 13.07
CA ARG A 35 11.13 3.33 12.89
C ARG A 35 11.28 2.30 11.78
N GLY A 36 10.52 2.48 10.70
CA GLY A 36 10.55 1.59 9.54
C GLY A 36 9.82 0.26 9.70
N ASP A 37 9.05 0.07 10.77
CA ASP A 37 8.21 -1.12 11.02
C ASP A 37 6.74 -0.76 10.77
N VAL A 38 6.15 -1.26 9.68
CA VAL A 38 4.81 -0.84 9.22
C VAL A 38 3.91 -2.04 9.04
N VAL A 39 2.75 -2.03 9.69
CA VAL A 39 1.71 -3.05 9.55
C VAL A 39 0.50 -2.46 8.84
N ILE A 40 0.12 -3.07 7.72
CA ILE A 40 -1.04 -2.68 6.93
C ILE A 40 -2.09 -3.78 7.06
N ASN A 41 -3.31 -3.39 7.45
CA ASN A 41 -4.45 -4.28 7.55
C ASN A 41 -5.53 -3.81 6.59
N PHE A 42 -6.03 -4.72 5.76
CA PHE A 42 -7.14 -4.44 4.85
C PHE A 42 -8.02 -5.66 4.65
N THR A 43 -9.27 -5.41 4.27
CA THR A 43 -10.23 -6.47 3.93
C THR A 43 -9.96 -6.96 2.52
N ALA A 44 -9.82 -8.28 2.35
CA ALA A 44 -9.83 -8.91 1.04
C ALA A 44 -11.25 -8.75 0.46
N ALA A 45 -11.39 -8.07 -0.67
CA ALA A 45 -12.68 -7.73 -1.27
C ALA A 45 -12.65 -7.98 -2.78
N GLY A 46 -13.79 -8.31 -3.38
CA GLY A 46 -13.86 -8.69 -4.80
C GLY A 46 -14.47 -10.08 -4.97
N SER A 47 -14.49 -10.54 -6.22
CA SER A 47 -14.91 -11.91 -6.55
C SER A 47 -13.95 -12.94 -5.97
N PRO A 48 -14.39 -14.17 -5.68
CA PRO A 48 -13.46 -15.24 -5.36
C PRO A 48 -12.40 -15.44 -6.46
N GLY A 49 -11.14 -15.62 -6.07
CA GLY A 49 -10.02 -15.75 -6.99
C GLY A 49 -8.73 -15.11 -6.46
N VAL A 50 -7.69 -15.09 -7.31
CA VAL A 50 -6.41 -14.45 -7.00
C VAL A 50 -6.49 -12.95 -7.26
N HIS A 51 -6.06 -12.17 -6.29
CA HIS A 51 -5.95 -10.72 -6.35
C HIS A 51 -4.51 -10.28 -6.08
N ILE A 52 -4.15 -9.11 -6.61
CA ILE A 52 -2.81 -8.55 -6.49
C ILE A 52 -2.84 -7.28 -5.64
N ILE A 53 -1.87 -7.18 -4.74
CA ILE A 53 -1.54 -5.93 -4.08
C ILE A 53 -0.10 -5.55 -4.38
N ASP A 54 0.09 -4.35 -4.90
CA ASP A 54 1.39 -3.76 -5.14
C ASP A 54 1.64 -2.63 -4.15
N PHE A 55 2.90 -2.47 -3.76
CA PHE A 55 3.41 -1.33 -3.02
C PHE A 55 4.47 -0.65 -3.87
N TYR A 56 4.20 0.58 -4.29
CA TYR A 56 5.14 1.41 -5.02
C TYR A 56 5.81 2.41 -4.07
N PRO A 57 7.07 2.78 -4.31
CA PRO A 57 7.66 3.97 -3.71
C PRO A 57 6.78 5.20 -3.97
N GLY A 58 6.80 6.15 -3.04
CA GLY A 58 6.13 7.43 -3.19
C GLY A 58 6.83 8.51 -2.39
N ILE A 59 6.56 9.77 -2.73
CA ILE A 59 7.12 10.92 -2.01
C ILE A 59 6.07 11.43 -1.01
N TYR A 60 6.44 11.55 0.27
CA TYR A 60 5.52 11.91 1.33
C TYR A 60 4.97 13.34 1.23
N GLN A 61 5.86 14.30 0.96
CA GLN A 61 5.51 15.72 0.85
C GLN A 61 6.50 16.46 -0.05
N GLY A 62 5.99 17.49 -0.73
CA GLY A 62 6.80 18.42 -1.51
C GLY A 62 7.17 19.69 -0.75
N PRO A 63 7.87 20.61 -1.43
CA PRO A 63 8.04 21.99 -0.96
C PRO A 63 6.70 22.64 -0.60
N GLN A 64 6.68 23.42 0.48
CA GLN A 64 5.44 24.00 1.04
C GLN A 64 4.74 24.99 0.10
N ASP A 65 5.49 25.59 -0.83
CA ASP A 65 5.02 26.53 -1.85
C ASP A 65 4.45 25.83 -3.11
N GLN A 66 4.48 24.50 -3.17
CA GLN A 66 3.99 23.71 -4.30
C GLN A 66 2.68 22.97 -3.97
N ALA A 67 1.92 22.70 -5.02
CA ALA A 67 0.70 21.91 -4.93
C ALA A 67 1.02 20.48 -4.46
N GLN A 68 0.43 20.08 -3.32
CA GLN A 68 0.69 18.76 -2.73
C GLN A 68 -0.04 17.60 -3.43
N GLN A 69 -0.75 17.88 -4.53
CA GLN A 69 -1.57 16.91 -5.25
C GLN A 69 -0.76 15.82 -5.95
N LEU A 70 0.54 16.05 -6.19
CA LEU A 70 1.43 15.10 -6.86
C LEU A 70 2.20 14.18 -5.89
N TYR A 71 1.94 14.29 -4.59
CA TYR A 71 2.62 13.53 -3.54
C TYR A 71 1.71 12.46 -2.95
N ARG A 72 2.30 11.44 -2.32
CA ARG A 72 1.61 10.24 -1.81
C ARG A 72 0.85 9.48 -2.91
N LEU A 73 1.36 9.57 -4.13
CA LEU A 73 0.92 8.84 -5.31
C LEU A 73 1.93 7.74 -5.64
N PRO A 74 1.50 6.63 -6.27
CA PRO A 74 2.40 5.55 -6.64
C PRO A 74 3.34 6.01 -7.75
N GLN A 75 4.66 5.92 -7.53
CA GLN A 75 5.65 6.20 -8.58
C GLN A 75 5.88 4.95 -9.41
N LEU A 76 5.22 4.86 -10.57
CA LEU A 76 5.32 3.70 -11.45
C LEU A 76 6.67 3.59 -12.16
N THR A 77 7.37 4.72 -12.32
CA THR A 77 8.72 4.84 -12.89
C THR A 77 9.82 4.79 -11.83
N TYR A 78 9.52 4.26 -10.63
CA TYR A 78 10.43 4.30 -9.48
C TYR A 78 11.84 3.78 -9.74
N ALA A 79 11.98 2.82 -10.66
CA ALA A 79 13.26 2.23 -11.03
C ALA A 79 14.19 3.24 -11.73
N ASP A 80 13.60 4.21 -12.44
CA ASP A 80 14.29 5.16 -13.30
C ASP A 80 14.44 6.53 -12.63
N ASP A 81 13.41 7.02 -11.95
CA ASP A 81 13.31 8.43 -11.56
C ASP A 81 12.96 8.70 -10.08
N HIS A 82 12.84 7.67 -9.24
CA HIS A 82 12.58 7.89 -7.81
C HIS A 82 13.78 8.60 -7.16
N PRO A 83 13.58 9.78 -6.55
CA PRO A 83 14.66 10.52 -5.90
C PRO A 83 15.09 9.87 -4.58
N GLY A 84 16.29 10.19 -4.11
CA GLY A 84 16.79 9.67 -2.83
C GLY A 84 17.23 8.20 -2.90
N ASN A 85 16.78 7.40 -1.93
CA ASN A 85 17.18 6.00 -1.84
C ASN A 85 16.44 5.13 -2.85
N LYS A 86 17.16 4.23 -3.52
CA LYS A 86 16.55 3.25 -4.42
C LYS A 86 15.85 2.17 -3.60
N ILE A 87 14.52 2.27 -3.51
CA ILE A 87 13.65 1.28 -2.89
C ILE A 87 12.81 0.55 -3.94
N PRO A 88 12.58 -0.77 -3.79
CA PRO A 88 11.87 -1.56 -4.80
C PRO A 88 10.36 -1.35 -4.73
N ALA A 89 9.64 -1.63 -5.81
CA ALA A 89 8.22 -1.98 -5.68
C ALA A 89 8.07 -3.42 -5.15
N LEU A 90 7.03 -3.67 -4.37
CA LEU A 90 6.74 -4.97 -3.79
C LEU A 90 5.40 -5.48 -4.31
N ARG A 91 5.37 -6.70 -4.83
CA ARG A 91 4.15 -7.35 -5.33
C ARG A 91 3.81 -8.57 -4.49
N PHE A 92 2.57 -8.65 -4.05
CA PHE A 92 2.02 -9.81 -3.35
C PHE A 92 0.74 -10.28 -4.02
N ALA A 93 0.52 -11.58 -4.03
CA ALA A 93 -0.72 -12.20 -4.44
C ALA A 93 -1.42 -12.81 -3.22
N PHE A 94 -2.73 -12.74 -3.17
CA PHE A 94 -3.54 -13.45 -2.18
C PHE A 94 -4.85 -13.92 -2.81
N GLU A 95 -5.46 -14.91 -2.19
CA GLU A 95 -6.72 -15.47 -2.66
C GLU A 95 -7.89 -14.93 -1.83
N VAL A 96 -8.90 -14.40 -2.52
CA VAL A 96 -10.22 -14.15 -1.96
C VAL A 96 -11.00 -15.44 -2.10
N THR A 97 -11.44 -16.00 -0.98
CA THR A 97 -12.27 -17.20 -0.98
C THR A 97 -13.75 -16.83 -0.95
N PRO A 98 -14.66 -17.69 -1.46
CA PRO A 98 -16.08 -17.49 -1.27
C PRO A 98 -16.40 -17.34 0.23
N GLY A 99 -17.20 -16.33 0.58
CA GLY A 99 -17.72 -16.23 1.93
C GLY A 99 -18.54 -17.49 2.23
N SER A 100 -18.28 -18.13 3.37
CA SER A 100 -19.21 -19.14 3.88
C SER A 100 -20.60 -18.52 3.94
N PRO A 101 -21.67 -19.23 3.53
CA PRO A 101 -23.03 -18.75 3.74
C PRO A 101 -23.16 -18.38 5.22
N ARG A 102 -23.44 -17.12 5.51
CA ARG A 102 -23.81 -16.73 6.87
C ARG A 102 -25.13 -17.45 7.10
N LEU A 103 -25.15 -18.44 7.99
CA LEU A 103 -26.41 -18.96 8.51
C LEU A 103 -27.11 -17.76 9.13
N THR A 104 -28.05 -17.17 8.40
CA THR A 104 -28.99 -16.21 8.94
C THR A 104 -29.77 -16.99 9.99
N GLY A 105 -29.35 -16.85 11.24
CA GLY A 105 -30.05 -17.41 12.39
C GLY A 105 -31.46 -16.85 12.39
N ASP A 106 -32.39 -17.74 12.05
CA ASP A 106 -33.74 -17.87 12.56
C ASP A 106 -34.31 -16.63 13.27
N THR A 107 -35.25 -15.96 12.60
CA THR A 107 -36.25 -15.11 13.25
C THR A 107 -36.88 -15.87 14.41
N ARG A 108 -36.71 -15.35 15.64
CA ARG A 108 -37.63 -15.57 16.76
C ARG A 108 -38.08 -14.23 17.30
#